data_AF-A0A7Y3C2S7-F1
#
_entry.id   AF-A0A7Y3C2S7-F1
#
_cell.length_a   1.000
_cell.length_b   1.000
_cell.length_c   1.000
_cell.angle_alpha   90.00
_cell.angle_beta   90.00
_cell.angle_gamma   90.00
#
_symmetry.space_group_name_H-M   'P 1'
#
loop_
_entity.id
_entity.type
_entity.pdbx_description
1 polymer ?
#
loop_
_entity_poly.entity_id
_entity_poly.type
_entity_poly.pdbx_seq_one_letter_code
_entity_poly.pdbx_strand_id
1 'polypeptide(L)' 'MRSLTAARVRVPCSTSNFGSGYDTIGLALDRYLDAAFIPDESGDLSVERSGTLARLAADEPDLVARAFIRR' A
#
# COMPACT_ATOMS: atom_id res chain seq x y z
N MET A 1 -19.35 -19.31 0.70
CA MET A 1 -18.67 -17.99 0.77
C MET A 1 -17.18 -18.21 0.62
N ARG A 2 -16.47 -17.37 -0.14
CA ARG A 2 -14.99 -17.40 -0.13
C ARG A 2 -14.53 -16.76 1.18
N SER A 3 -13.84 -17.53 2.01
CA SER A 3 -13.17 -17.00 3.20
C SER A 3 -12.02 -16.10 2.76
N LEU A 4 -11.87 -14.94 3.40
CA LEU A 4 -10.73 -14.05 3.18
C LEU A 4 -9.49 -14.66 3.84
N THR A 5 -8.33 -14.51 3.19
CA THR A 5 -7.05 -15.03 3.71
C THR A 5 -6.13 -13.85 4.03
N ALA A 6 -5.39 -13.96 5.12
CA ALA A 6 -4.37 -12.99 5.47
C ALA A 6 -3.27 -12.91 4.39
N ALA A 7 -2.76 -11.72 4.14
CA ALA A 7 -1.69 -11.48 3.18
C ALA A 7 -0.74 -10.40 3.69
N ARG A 8 0.55 -10.52 3.35
CA ARG A 8 1.55 -9.48 3.61
C ARG A 8 2.33 -9.21 2.34
N VAL A 9 2.48 -7.93 2.00
CA VAL A 9 3.20 -7.47 0.82
C VAL A 9 4.25 -6.47 1.25
N ARG A 10 5.46 -6.62 0.72
CA ARG A 10 6.56 -5.68 0.88
C ARG A 10 6.90 -5.10 -0.49
N VAL A 11 6.73 -3.80 -0.66
CA VAL A 11 6.87 -3.10 -1.95
C VAL A 11 8.04 -2.12 -1.88
N PRO A 12 9.02 -2.18 -2.80
CA PRO A 12 10.07 -1.18 -2.86
C PRO A 12 9.51 0.16 -3.32
N CYS A 13 10.07 1.27 -2.83
CA CYS A 13 9.87 2.55 -3.48
C CYS A 13 10.61 2.57 -4.83
N SER A 14 10.22 3.48 -5.71
CA SER A 14 10.88 3.69 -6.98
C SER A 14 11.28 5.15 -7.18
N THR A 15 12.22 5.36 -8.09
CA THR A 15 12.46 6.66 -8.74
C THR A 15 12.25 6.52 -10.24
N SER A 16 11.96 7.61 -10.93
CA SER A 16 11.57 7.63 -12.36
C SER A 16 12.27 8.74 -13.13
N ASN A 17 12.11 8.75 -14.45
CA ASN A 17 12.54 9.82 -15.36
C ASN A 17 14.06 10.02 -15.43
N PHE A 18 14.82 8.92 -15.52
CA PHE A 18 16.27 8.98 -15.70
C PHE A 18 16.66 9.51 -17.08
N GLY A 19 17.27 10.69 -17.12
CA GLY A 19 17.78 11.29 -18.35
C GLY A 19 16.69 11.43 -19.42
N SER A 20 16.91 10.83 -20.59
CA SER A 20 15.93 10.82 -21.69
C SER A 20 14.74 9.86 -21.47
N GLY A 21 14.70 9.13 -20.36
CA GLY A 21 13.68 8.12 -20.04
C GLY A 21 12.40 8.67 -19.44
N TYR A 22 11.92 9.82 -19.90
CA TYR A 22 10.68 10.44 -19.44
C TYR A 22 9.48 9.49 -19.61
N ASP A 23 8.67 9.36 -18.56
CA ASP A 23 7.47 8.49 -18.49
C ASP A 23 7.71 7.01 -18.85
N THR A 24 8.97 6.54 -18.83
CA THR A 24 9.31 5.17 -19.27
C THR A 24 10.23 4.44 -18.31
N ILE A 25 11.31 5.08 -17.85
CA ILE A 25 12.32 4.40 -17.03
C ILE A 25 12.06 4.66 -15.55
N GLY A 26 11.94 3.57 -14.78
CA GLY A 26 11.92 3.57 -13.33
C GLY A 26 12.92 2.58 -12.73
N LEU A 27 13.40 2.86 -11.52
CA LEU A 27 14.30 2.00 -10.76
C LEU A 27 13.75 1.78 -9.35
N ALA A 28 13.63 0.51 -8.95
CA ALA A 28 13.33 0.15 -7.57
C ALA A 28 14.55 0.40 -6.66
N LEU A 29 14.31 0.93 -5.47
CA LEU A 29 15.35 1.24 -4.48
C LEU A 29 15.19 0.37 -3.23
N ASP A 30 16.26 0.24 -2.45
CA ASP A 30 16.32 -0.53 -1.20
C ASP A 30 15.66 0.23 -0.02
N ARG A 31 14.39 0.59 -0.20
CA ARG A 31 13.51 1.21 0.80
C ARG A 31 12.09 0.73 0.56
N TYR A 32 11.39 0.29 1.59
CA TYR A 32 10.16 -0.47 1.44
C TYR A 32 8.98 0.08 2.21
N LEU A 33 7.80 -0.17 1.66
CA LEU A 33 6.51 -0.13 2.35
C LEU A 33 6.09 -1.58 2.65
N ASP A 34 5.80 -1.86 3.91
CA ASP A 34 5.19 -3.12 4.36
C ASP A 34 3.68 -2.89 4.58
N ALA A 35 2.85 -3.73 3.95
CA ALA A 35 1.40 -3.73 4.12
C ALA A 35 0.91 -5.13 4.46
N ALA A 36 0.00 -5.24 5.44
CA ALA A 36 -0.62 -6.50 5.83
C ALA A 36 -2.13 -6.37 5.84
N PHE A 37 -2.81 -7.41 5.38
CA PHE A 37 -4.25 -7.58 5.49
C PHE A 37 -4.52 -8.76 6.42
N ILE A 38 -5.30 -8.52 7.47
CA ILE A 38 -5.66 -9.51 8.48
C ILE A 38 -7.19 -9.53 8.55
N PRO A 39 -7.85 -10.54 7.96
CA PRO A 39 -9.31 -10.64 8.04
C PRO A 39 -9.73 -11.03 9.45
N ASP A 40 -10.83 -10.44 9.92
CA ASP A 40 -11.52 -10.80 11.16
C ASP A 40 -13.02 -10.96 10.92
N GLU A 41 -13.77 -11.24 11.99
CA GLU A 41 -15.22 -11.46 11.95
C GLU A 41 -16.03 -10.15 12.01
N SER A 42 -15.39 -8.99 12.21
CA SER A 42 -16.11 -7.70 12.37
C SER A 42 -16.81 -7.27 11.10
N GLY A 43 -16.22 -7.58 9.94
CA GLY A 43 -16.69 -7.12 8.63
C GLY A 43 -16.39 -5.64 8.34
N ASP A 44 -15.77 -4.93 9.29
CA ASP A 44 -15.37 -3.53 9.15
C ASP A 44 -13.92 -3.42 8.66
N LEU A 45 -13.60 -2.37 7.89
CA LEU A 45 -12.23 -2.08 7.49
C LEU A 45 -11.64 -1.00 8.39
N SER A 46 -10.65 -1.38 9.20
CA SER A 46 -9.78 -0.47 9.94
C SER A 46 -8.42 -0.35 9.25
N VAL A 47 -7.81 0.84 9.31
CA VAL A 47 -6.49 1.09 8.73
C VAL A 47 -5.56 1.59 9.84
N GLU A 48 -4.53 0.81 10.13
CA GLU A 48 -3.48 1.18 11.06
C GLU A 48 -2.23 1.63 10.30
N ARG A 49 -1.60 2.71 10.77
CA ARG A 49 -0.40 3.29 10.16
C ARG A 49 0.67 3.50 11.22
N SER A 50 1.91 3.17 10.87
CA SER A 50 3.06 3.30 11.78
C SER A 50 4.27 3.88 11.05
N GLY A 51 5.32 4.21 11.82
CA GLY A 51 6.55 4.80 11.28
C GLY A 51 6.29 6.14 10.60
N THR A 52 6.80 6.32 9.38
CA THR A 52 6.63 7.58 8.62
C THR A 52 5.19 7.84 8.21
N LEU A 53 4.32 6.81 8.19
CA LEU A 53 2.92 6.91 7.78
C LEU A 53 2.01 7.43 8.90
N ALA A 54 2.48 7.44 10.15
CA ALA A 54 1.69 7.93 11.30
C ALA A 54 1.35 9.44 11.19
N ARG A 55 2.00 10.16 10.28
CA ARG A 55 1.77 11.59 10.01
C ARG A 55 0.68 11.84 8.95
N LEU A 56 0.19 10.80 8.29
CA LEU A 56 -0.85 10.94 7.28
C LEU A 56 -2.18 11.27 7.96
N ALA A 57 -2.89 12.26 7.41
CA ALA A 57 -4.18 12.67 7.93
C ALA A 57 -5.23 11.56 7.76
N ALA A 58 -6.14 11.44 8.73
CA ALA A 58 -7.12 10.36 8.78
C ALA A 58 -8.30 10.57 7.81
N ASP A 59 -8.47 11.78 7.28
CA ASP A 59 -9.58 12.20 6.41
C ASP A 59 -9.31 11.95 4.92
N GLU A 60 -8.07 11.64 4.54
CA GLU A 60 -7.76 11.23 3.17
C GLU A 60 -8.12 9.75 2.93
N PRO A 61 -8.75 9.40 1.80
CA PRO A 61 -9.09 8.02 1.51
C PRO A 61 -7.83 7.19 1.31
N ASP A 62 -7.61 6.19 2.16
CA ASP A 62 -6.41 5.36 2.14
C ASP A 62 -6.26 4.64 0.78
N LEU A 63 -5.17 4.93 0.07
CA LEU A 63 -4.93 4.40 -1.27
C LEU A 63 -4.70 2.88 -1.27
N VAL A 64 -4.11 2.34 -0.20
CA VAL A 64 -3.90 0.90 -0.05
C VAL A 64 -5.27 0.24 0.14
N ALA A 65 -6.08 0.72 1.07
CA ALA A 65 -7.45 0.24 1.28
C ALA A 65 -8.28 0.28 -0.01
N ARG A 66 -8.21 1.39 -0.76
CA ARG A 66 -8.93 1.52 -2.04
C ARG A 66 -8.49 0.50 -3.09
N ALA A 67 -7.21 0.14 -3.13
CA ALA A 67 -6.70 -0.87 -4.05
C ALA A 67 -7.25 -2.27 -3.71
N PHE A 68 -7.56 -2.56 -2.44
CA PHE A 68 -8.21 -3.81 -2.03
C PHE A 68 -9.72 -3.82 -2.29
N ILE A 69 -10.38 -2.65 -2.27
CA ILE A 69 -11.85 -2.54 -2.41
C ILE A 69 -12.30 -2.45 -3.87
N ARG A 70 -11.48 -1.87 -4.77
CA ARG A 70 -11.84 -1.72 -6.19
C ARG A 70 -11.72 -3.05 -6.93
N ARG A 71 -12.88 -3.59 -7.32
CA ARG A 71 -13.03 -4.58 -8.40
C ARG A 71 -13.10 -3.90 -9.75
#